data_AF-A0A1I7HRF9-F1
#
_entry.id   AF-A0A1I7HRF9-F1
#
_cell.length_a   1.000
_cell.length_b   1.000
_cell.length_c   1.000
_cell.angle_alpha   90.00
_cell.angle_beta   90.00
_cell.angle_gamma   90.00
#
_symmetry.space_group_name_H-M   'P 1'
#
loop_
_entity.id
_entity.type
_entity.pdbx_description
1 polymer ?
#
loop_
_entity_poly.entity_id
_entity_poly.type
_entity_poly.pdbx_seq_one_letter_code
_entity_poly.pdbx_strand_id
1 'polypeptide(L)' 'NPVLLEYYNKLIKSKPKKVAIGAIMHKLINHFFAILRDKKPFELRLPEVHKKLYLNSNLHEVI' A
#
# COMPACT_ATOMS: atom_id res chain seq x y z
N ASN A 1 9.73 -6.23 2.47
CA ASN A 1 9.34 -4.96 1.80
C ASN A 1 9.82 -3.79 2.66
N PRO A 2 10.83 -3.02 2.21
CA PRO A 2 11.44 -1.93 2.98
C PRO A 2 10.45 -0.79 3.29
N VAL A 3 9.50 -0.50 2.39
CA VAL A 3 8.47 0.53 2.58
C VAL A 3 7.54 0.18 3.74
N LEU A 4 7.14 -1.09 3.85
CA LEU A 4 6.29 -1.54 4.96
C LEU A 4 7.04 -1.56 6.30
N LEU A 5 8.35 -1.86 6.28
CA LEU A 5 9.19 -1.82 7.49
C LEU A 5 9.38 -0.40 8.00
N GLU A 6 9.65 0.56 7.11
CA GLU A 6 9.73 1.97 7.49
C GLU A 6 8.39 2.46 8.05
N TYR A 7 7.28 2.09 7.41
CA TYR A 7 5.95 2.39 7.90
C TYR A 7 5.67 1.78 9.29
N TYR A 8 6.09 0.54 9.54
CA TYR A 8 6.02 -0.09 10.86
C TYR A 8 6.76 0.74 11.91
N ASN A 9 8.01 1.08 11.63
CA ASN A 9 8.89 1.82 12.53
C ASN A 9 8.32 3.20 12.84
N LYS A 10 7.58 3.82 11.90
CA LYS A 10 6.85 5.06 12.14
C LYS A 10 5.62 4.84 13.03
N LEU A 11 4.86 3.76 12.83
CA LEU A 11 3.66 3.47 13.61
C LEU A 11 3.95 3.14 15.07
N ILE A 12 5.01 2.39 15.36
CA ILE A 12 5.35 2.02 16.74
C ILE A 12 5.79 3.20 17.61
N LYS A 13 6.12 4.36 17.00
CA LYS A 13 6.41 5.60 17.74
C LYS A 13 5.16 6.22 18.37
N SER A 14 3.97 5.94 17.82
CA SER A 14 2.70 6.54 18.27
C SER A 14 1.64 5.52 18.69
N LYS A 15 1.77 4.25 18.31
CA LYS A 15 0.81 3.17 18.59
C LYS A 15 1.48 1.94 19.21
N PRO A 16 0.76 1.15 20.02
CA PRO A 16 1.27 -0.12 20.52
C PRO A 16 1.67 -1.07 19.38
N LYS A 17 2.71 -1.87 19.60
CA LYS A 17 3.29 -2.78 18.59
C LYS A 17 2.25 -3.69 17.93
N LYS A 18 1.30 -4.24 18.69
CA LYS A 18 0.24 -5.11 18.16
C LYS A 18 -0.70 -4.38 17.19
N VAL A 19 -1.03 -3.12 17.48
CA VAL A 19 -1.86 -2.27 16.61
C VAL A 19 -1.10 -1.93 15.32
N ALA A 20 0.20 -1.65 15.42
CA ALA A 20 1.04 -1.39 14.24
C ALA A 20 1.13 -2.61 13.32
N ILE A 21 1.24 -3.82 13.88
CA ILE A 21 1.21 -5.07 13.11
C ILE A 21 -0.14 -5.24 12.41
N GLY A 22 -1.26 -5.02 13.11
CA GLY A 22 -2.60 -5.08 12.52
C GLY A 22 -2.77 -4.16 11.32
N ALA A 23 -2.25 -2.92 11.40
CA ALA A 23 -2.27 -1.97 10.28
C ALA A 23 -1.46 -2.46 9.06
N ILE A 24 -0.35 -3.17 9.28
CA ILE A 24 0.47 -3.74 8.21
C ILE A 24 -0.23 -4.94 7.57
N MET A 25 -0.82 -5.82 8.38
CA MET A 25 -1.59 -6.96 7.87
C MET A 25 -2.75 -6.49 6.99
N HIS A 26 -3.46 -5.44 7.42
CA HIS A 26 -4.52 -4.84 6.61
C HIS A 26 -4.01 -4.30 5.26
N LYS A 27 -2.84 -3.63 5.23
CA LYS A 27 -2.20 -3.18 3.98
C LYS A 27 -1.80 -4.34 3.07
N LEU A 28 -1.26 -5.43 3.62
CA LEU A 28 -0.85 -6.60 2.86
C LEU A 28 -2.04 -7.31 2.21
N ILE A 29 -3.12 -7.52 2.98
CA ILE A 29 -4.36 -8.14 2.49
C ILE A 29 -4.94 -7.33 1.33
N ASN A 30 -5.01 -6.00 1.46
CA ASN A 30 -5.50 -5.14 0.36
C ASN A 30 -4.60 -5.23 -0.89
N HIS A 31 -3.30 -5.44 -0.71
CA HIS A 31 -2.38 -5.67 -1.83
C HIS A 31 -2.68 -6.98 -2.55
N PHE A 32 -2.90 -8.07 -1.80
CA PHE A 32 -3.31 -9.35 -2.38
C PHE A 32 -4.65 -9.22 -3.11
N PHE A 33 -5.63 -8.54 -2.52
CA PHE A 33 -6.90 -8.30 -3.20
C PHE A 33 -6.74 -7.50 -4.50
N ALA A 34 -5.88 -6.47 -4.54
CA ALA A 34 -5.61 -5.72 -5.76
C ALA A 34 -4.94 -6.59 -6.84
N ILE A 35 -3.95 -7.41 -6.47
CA ILE A 35 -3.29 -8.36 -7.37
C ILE A 35 -4.29 -9.33 -7.98
N LEU A 36 -5.17 -9.91 -7.15
CA LEU A 36 -6.18 -10.86 -7.60
C LEU A 36 -7.24 -10.20 -8.48
N ARG A 37 -7.68 -8.99 -8.12
CA ARG A 37 -8.67 -8.21 -8.89
C ARG A 37 -8.13 -7.82 -10.26
N ASP A 38 -6.92 -7.28 -10.29
CA ASP A 38 -6.33 -6.70 -11.50
C ASP A 38 -5.61 -7.76 -12.36
N LYS A 39 -5.46 -8.99 -11.85
CA LYS A 39 -4.74 -10.12 -12.46
C LYS A 39 -3.32 -9.75 -12.92
N LYS A 40 -2.68 -8.81 -12.23
CA LYS A 40 -1.32 -8.34 -12.52
C LYS A 40 -0.35 -8.84 -11.45
N PRO A 41 0.87 -9.23 -11.83
CA PRO A 41 1.87 -9.65 -10.85
C PRO A 41 2.20 -8.51 -9.88
N PHE A 42 2.60 -8.88 -8.67
CA PHE A 42 3.06 -7.91 -7.68
C PHE A 42 4.29 -7.15 -8.17
N GLU A 43 4.25 -5.83 -8.02
CA GLU A 43 5.37 -4.94 -8.32
C GLU A 43 5.63 -4.06 -7.12
N LEU A 44 6.89 -3.99 -6.68
CA LEU A 44 7.27 -3.11 -5.59
C LEU A 44 7.29 -1.66 -6.09
N ARG A 45 6.23 -0.90 -5.77
CA ARG A 45 6.14 0.52 -6.08
C ARG A 45 6.28 1.39 -4.83
N LEU A 46 6.96 2.52 -4.99
CA LEU A 46 7.01 3.59 -3.99
C LEU A 46 5.63 4.25 -3.85
N PRO A 47 5.20 4.66 -2.64
CA PRO A 47 3.90 5.28 -2.41
C PRO A 47 3.65 6.51 -3.30
N GLU A 48 4.66 7.34 -3.51
CA GLU A 48 4.57 8.56 -4.33
C GLU A 48 4.30 8.24 -5.81
N VAL A 49 4.96 7.20 -6.33
CA VAL A 49 4.76 6.75 -7.71
C VAL A 49 3.36 6.17 -7.86
N HIS A 50 2.92 5.35 -6.89
CA HIS A 50 1.57 4.78 -6.89
C HIS A 50 0.49 5.88 -6.85
N LYS A 51 0.68 6.93 -6.03
CA LYS A 51 -0.24 8.07 -5.96
C LYS A 51 -0.35 8.81 -7.29
N LYS A 52 0.77 9.08 -7.97
CA LYS A 52 0.78 9.72 -9.29
C LYS A 52 0.05 8.86 -10.34
N LEU A 53 0.34 7.56 -10.39
CA LEU A 53 -0.32 6.63 -11.30
C LEU A 53 -1.83 6.57 -11.06
N TYR A 54 -2.26 6.48 -9.80
CA TYR A 54 -3.67 6.47 -9.44
C TYR A 54 -4.39 7.75 -9.90
N LEU A 55 -3.78 8.92 -9.69
CA LEU A 55 -4.35 10.19 -10.14
C LEU A 55 -4.47 10.25 -11.67
N ASN A 56 -3.43 9.79 -12.38
CA ASN A 56 -3.40 9.79 -13.84
C ASN A 56 -4.39 8.79 -14.45
N SER A 57 -4.54 7.61 -13.84
CA SER A 57 -5.52 6.60 -14.27
C SER A 57 -6.96 7.11 -14.12
N ASN A 58 -7.27 7.80 -13.02
CA ASN A 58 -8.60 8.38 -12.82
C ASN A 58 -8.89 9.57 -13.74
N LEU A 59 -7.86 10.28 -14.23
CA LEU A 59 -8.06 11.36 -15.21
C LEU A 59 -8.52 10.84 -16.58
N HIS A 60 -8.09 9.63 -16.97
CA HIS A 60 -8.48 9.02 -18.25
C HIS A 60 -9.90 8.43 -18.25
N GLU A 61 -10.52 8.21 -17.09
CA GLU A 61 -11.92 7.74 -17.01
C GLU A 61 -12.95 8.88 -17.04
N VAL A 62 -12.50 10.14 -16.97
CA VAL A 62 -13.37 11.33 -16.83
C VAL A 62 -13.38 12.22 -18.09
N ILE A 63 -12.56 11.92 -19.10
CA ILE A 63 -12.50 12.64 -20.38
C ILE A 63 -12.98 11.74 -21.51
#